data_AF-A0AAN4Z6N3-F1
#
_entry.id   AF-A0AAN4Z6N3-F1
#
_cell.length_a   1.000
_cell.length_b   1.000
_cell.length_c   1.000
_cell.angle_alpha   90.00
_cell.angle_beta   90.00
_cell.angle_gamma   90.00
#
_symmetry.space_group_name_H-M   'P 1'
#
loop_
_entity.id
_entity.type
_entity.pdbx_description
1 polymer ?
#
loop_
_entity_poly.entity_id
_entity_poly.type
_entity_poly.pdbx_seq_one_letter_code
_entity_poly.pdbx_strand_id
1 'polypeptide(L)'
;MVTHWLGVLLLSTLVSSRLFYQPSVRVARQTLVSSNGNADGKADNVTVDASAHHFKNGDGTIGMNVTSTGNATSGNGNAAGIGNTAEGQVGNNHIGSTGNITATGGNSEVFSNIFGDIYGETMAVNSMQQGKSFGTGDTAVQASGNANFTKNGEISPSASENNIANAGATGSDNSEAEVSSNQILTWDQLIAQLYGHAAGSGKTNAQANIDLGAGSQNNGIEVNGLVSGANQNGGQVNAEVEGKGSIDGSGHSLTGGMNGAVNGTGNSQLVGANNLQSNRTGTNTTISAFGDGKSSGDGDSSITLNSNSSANSNSGVSGQIDMQNAANGANKNMTVQNGLQVNDNKGGTLAIGYGEIKGNGTENSNANIGVNSQYDQNGHAQVNTTGTGSAVSNNQNSSLTMEGNAQISGPDGTKSGTATASGNVMGAYNNLTGTNQVVVGNNGANGNAHMEANGGGPGNSAAETKTDLILKNGNETRTSSVSGSVQATGDSTIVKSVSDVSDNNGVQTMSNFQHAVSSSKGSSSASASNSGWLKRRKRASLGVLFDRIV
;
A
#
# COMPACT_ATOMS: atom_id res chain seq x y z
N MET A 1 -83.32 -90.19 8.57
CA MET A 1 -84.72 -90.07 8.10
C MET A 1 -84.79 -88.87 7.17
N VAL A 2 -85.24 -89.13 5.94
CA VAL A 2 -85.81 -88.20 4.93
C VAL A 2 -84.83 -87.14 4.38
N THR A 3 -84.02 -87.40 3.33
CA THR A 3 -84.30 -87.43 1.85
C THR A 3 -84.69 -86.06 1.26
N HIS A 4 -84.28 -85.56 0.08
CA HIS A 4 -83.50 -86.03 -1.08
C HIS A 4 -83.32 -84.83 -2.07
N TRP A 5 -82.14 -84.72 -2.72
CA TRP A 5 -81.89 -84.54 -4.18
C TRP A 5 -82.20 -83.27 -5.04
N LEU A 6 -81.36 -83.18 -6.11
CA LEU A 6 -81.30 -82.35 -7.34
C LEU A 6 -80.74 -80.91 -7.20
N GLY A 7 -79.83 -80.42 -8.04
CA GLY A 7 -79.22 -80.90 -9.29
C GLY A 7 -78.25 -79.84 -9.85
N VAL A 8 -77.34 -80.27 -10.71
CA VAL A 8 -76.26 -79.47 -11.35
C VAL A 8 -76.79 -78.66 -12.54
N LEU A 9 -76.38 -77.39 -12.70
CA LEU A 9 -76.09 -76.78 -14.01
C LEU A 9 -75.28 -75.46 -13.90
N LEU A 10 -74.23 -75.34 -14.72
CA LEU A 10 -73.47 -74.11 -15.01
C LEU A 10 -74.32 -73.07 -15.76
N LEU A 11 -74.01 -71.76 -15.61
CA LEU A 11 -73.39 -70.87 -16.64
C LEU A 11 -73.80 -69.38 -16.44
N SER A 12 -72.79 -68.51 -16.29
CA SER A 12 -72.67 -67.08 -16.73
C SER A 12 -73.82 -66.08 -16.41
N THR A 13 -73.64 -64.85 -15.91
CA THR A 13 -72.76 -63.74 -16.32
C THR A 13 -72.86 -62.59 -15.29
N LEU A 14 -71.74 -61.88 -15.07
CA LEU A 14 -71.56 -60.44 -14.76
C LEU A 14 -72.59 -59.70 -13.87
N VAL A 15 -72.10 -59.04 -12.80
CA VAL A 15 -72.05 -57.56 -12.67
C VAL A 15 -71.65 -57.15 -11.22
N SER A 16 -70.71 -56.20 -11.17
CA SER A 16 -70.36 -55.27 -10.07
C SER A 16 -69.58 -55.76 -8.85
N SER A 17 -68.26 -55.88 -9.03
CA SER A 17 -67.29 -55.49 -8.01
C SER A 17 -67.28 -53.96 -7.85
N ARG A 18 -67.98 -53.44 -6.82
CA ARG A 18 -67.69 -52.10 -6.29
C ARG A 18 -66.36 -52.16 -5.54
N LEU A 19 -65.27 -51.95 -6.28
CA LEU A 19 -64.00 -51.51 -5.71
C LEU A 19 -64.22 -50.13 -5.10
N PHE A 20 -64.10 -50.05 -3.77
CA PHE A 20 -63.94 -48.80 -3.07
C PHE A 20 -62.71 -48.09 -3.63
N TYR A 21 -62.94 -47.00 -4.36
CA TYR A 21 -61.90 -46.03 -4.67
C TYR A 21 -61.59 -45.30 -3.36
N GLN A 22 -60.63 -45.80 -2.57
CA GLN A 22 -59.97 -44.95 -1.59
C GLN A 22 -59.28 -43.85 -2.40
N PRO A 23 -59.62 -42.56 -2.22
CA PRO A 23 -58.78 -41.51 -2.76
C PRO A 23 -57.40 -41.74 -2.14
N SER A 24 -56.38 -41.86 -3.01
CA SER A 24 -55.00 -41.86 -2.58
C SER A 24 -54.83 -40.72 -1.58
N VAL A 25 -54.42 -41.06 -0.36
CA VAL A 25 -53.95 -40.08 0.61
C VAL A 25 -52.96 -39.22 -0.16
N ARG A 26 -53.31 -37.94 -0.41
CA ARG A 26 -52.32 -36.95 -0.82
C ARG A 26 -51.32 -36.97 0.33
N VAL A 27 -50.21 -37.70 0.13
CA VAL A 27 -49.04 -37.55 0.98
C VAL A 27 -48.66 -36.10 0.82
N ALA A 28 -49.03 -35.28 1.80
CA ALA A 28 -48.54 -33.93 1.90
C ALA A 28 -47.03 -34.07 1.98
N ARG A 29 -46.33 -33.77 0.88
CA ARG A 29 -44.88 -33.59 0.94
C ARG A 29 -44.67 -32.37 1.84
N GLN A 30 -44.42 -32.63 3.11
CA GLN A 30 -44.01 -31.60 4.06
C GLN A 30 -42.60 -31.18 3.65
N THR A 31 -42.48 -30.00 3.07
CA THR A 31 -41.18 -29.35 2.94
C THR A 31 -40.77 -28.89 4.34
N LEU A 32 -39.66 -29.41 4.85
CA LEU A 32 -39.10 -28.93 6.12
C LEU A 32 -38.69 -27.46 5.94
N VAL A 33 -39.14 -26.61 6.86
CA VAL A 33 -38.71 -25.21 6.95
C VAL A 33 -38.20 -24.94 8.35
N SER A 34 -36.99 -24.39 8.46
CA SER A 34 -36.41 -23.98 9.73
C SER A 34 -35.64 -22.68 9.54
N SER A 35 -35.55 -21.88 10.60
CA SER A 35 -34.86 -20.60 10.58
C SER A 35 -34.42 -20.23 11.98
N ASN A 36 -33.25 -19.61 12.11
CA ASN A 36 -32.76 -19.12 13.39
C ASN A 36 -32.02 -17.80 13.18
N GLY A 37 -32.50 -16.74 13.81
CA GLY A 37 -31.80 -15.47 13.92
C GLY A 37 -31.35 -15.28 15.36
N ASN A 38 -30.09 -14.92 15.57
CA ASN A 38 -29.55 -14.62 16.90
C ASN A 38 -28.66 -13.37 16.82
N ALA A 39 -28.80 -12.47 17.79
CA ALA A 39 -28.01 -11.26 17.93
C ALA A 39 -27.64 -11.09 19.41
N ASP A 40 -26.35 -10.89 19.68
CA ASP A 40 -25.83 -10.59 21.02
C ASP A 40 -24.95 -9.34 20.95
N GLY A 41 -24.85 -8.59 22.06
CA GLY A 41 -24.11 -7.34 22.09
C GLY A 41 -23.58 -6.96 23.46
N LYS A 42 -22.47 -6.22 23.47
CA LYS A 42 -21.81 -5.75 24.68
C LYS A 42 -21.30 -4.33 24.47
N ALA A 43 -21.81 -3.38 25.25
CA ALA A 43 -21.34 -1.99 25.34
C ALA A 43 -22.06 -1.29 26.50
N ASP A 44 -21.98 0.05 26.56
CA ASP A 44 -22.76 0.84 27.51
C ASP A 44 -24.25 0.91 27.09
N ASN A 45 -24.50 1.02 25.78
CA ASN A 45 -25.84 0.93 25.19
C ASN A 45 -25.84 -0.13 24.09
N VAL A 46 -26.84 -1.02 24.11
CA VAL A 46 -26.97 -2.13 23.15
C VAL A 46 -28.43 -2.28 22.74
N THR A 47 -28.68 -2.46 21.44
CA THR A 47 -29.97 -2.89 20.87
C THR A 47 -29.72 -4.06 19.93
N VAL A 48 -30.46 -5.14 20.09
CA VAL A 48 -30.36 -6.34 19.26
C VAL A 48 -31.76 -6.83 18.90
N ASP A 49 -31.95 -7.21 17.65
CA ASP A 49 -33.20 -7.72 17.11
C ASP A 49 -32.93 -8.93 16.23
N ALA A 50 -33.74 -9.97 16.35
CA ALA A 50 -33.70 -11.11 15.45
C ALA A 50 -35.11 -11.55 15.09
N SER A 51 -35.34 -11.87 13.81
CA SER A 51 -36.64 -12.31 13.32
C SER A 51 -36.52 -13.45 12.32
N ALA A 52 -37.58 -14.26 12.28
CA ALA A 52 -37.69 -15.42 11.42
C ALA A 52 -39.13 -15.53 10.94
N HIS A 53 -39.33 -15.57 9.63
CA HIS A 53 -40.65 -15.64 9.01
C HIS A 53 -40.67 -16.78 7.99
N HIS A 54 -41.68 -17.65 8.10
CA HIS A 54 -41.97 -18.67 7.08
C HIS A 54 -43.27 -18.29 6.39
N PHE A 55 -43.32 -18.48 5.08
CA PHE A 55 -44.50 -18.14 4.31
C PHE A 55 -44.74 -19.12 3.17
N LYS A 56 -45.97 -19.09 2.64
CA LYS A 56 -46.39 -19.86 1.48
C LYS A 56 -47.20 -18.96 0.55
N ASN A 57 -46.81 -18.91 -0.71
CA ASN A 57 -47.46 -18.08 -1.72
C ASN A 57 -48.69 -18.75 -2.35
N GLY A 58 -49.45 -17.97 -3.12
CA GLY A 58 -50.65 -18.45 -3.82
C GLY A 58 -50.38 -19.54 -4.87
N ASP A 59 -49.14 -19.62 -5.39
CA ASP A 59 -48.65 -20.68 -6.28
C ASP A 59 -48.23 -21.96 -5.53
N GLY A 60 -48.19 -21.92 -4.20
CA GLY A 60 -47.79 -23.03 -3.34
C GLY A 60 -46.30 -23.06 -2.97
N THR A 61 -45.48 -22.15 -3.50
CA THR A 61 -44.05 -22.02 -3.17
C THR A 61 -43.89 -21.66 -1.70
N ILE A 62 -42.99 -22.37 -1.01
CA ILE A 62 -42.64 -22.12 0.39
C ILE A 62 -41.35 -21.30 0.41
N GLY A 63 -41.33 -20.28 1.25
CA GLY A 63 -40.16 -19.44 1.44
C GLY A 63 -39.96 -19.05 2.89
N MET A 64 -38.83 -18.41 3.15
CA MET A 64 -38.48 -17.93 4.46
C MET A 64 -37.59 -16.71 4.43
N ASN A 65 -37.72 -15.86 5.44
CA ASN A 65 -36.80 -14.77 5.72
C ASN A 65 -36.24 -14.95 7.14
N VAL A 66 -34.95 -14.66 7.30
CA VAL A 66 -34.28 -14.61 8.60
C VAL A 66 -33.47 -13.34 8.70
N THR A 67 -33.59 -12.63 9.82
CA THR A 67 -32.85 -11.40 10.07
C THR A 67 -32.21 -11.42 11.44
N SER A 68 -31.04 -10.79 11.53
CA SER A 68 -30.32 -10.56 12.79
C SER A 68 -29.62 -9.21 12.70
N THR A 69 -29.96 -8.30 13.61
CA THR A 69 -29.50 -6.90 13.60
C THR A 69 -29.07 -6.51 15.00
N GLY A 70 -28.03 -5.67 15.09
CA GLY A 70 -27.57 -5.15 16.36
C GLY A 70 -26.81 -3.84 16.21
N ASN A 71 -26.90 -3.01 17.25
CA ASN A 71 -26.18 -1.76 17.40
C ASN A 71 -25.67 -1.65 18.83
N ALA A 72 -24.40 -1.30 19.01
CA ALA A 72 -23.79 -1.11 20.33
C ALA A 72 -22.87 0.11 20.35
N THR A 73 -22.96 0.92 21.41
CA THR A 73 -22.13 2.10 21.62
C THR A 73 -21.55 2.14 23.03
N SER A 74 -20.29 2.52 23.15
CA SER A 74 -19.57 2.65 24.43
C SER A 74 -18.69 3.90 24.47
N GLY A 75 -18.45 4.40 25.68
CA GLY A 75 -17.54 5.52 25.95
C GLY A 75 -16.58 5.22 27.10
N ASN A 76 -15.69 6.17 27.37
CA ASN A 76 -14.71 6.12 28.47
C ASN A 76 -13.78 4.89 28.44
N GLY A 77 -13.38 4.42 27.25
CA GLY A 77 -12.47 3.28 27.12
C GLY A 77 -13.14 1.90 27.14
N ASN A 78 -14.46 1.83 27.28
CA ASN A 78 -15.20 0.57 27.17
C ASN A 78 -15.29 0.11 25.71
N ALA A 79 -15.23 -1.19 25.48
CA ALA A 79 -15.39 -1.79 24.14
C ALA A 79 -16.87 -1.95 23.76
N ALA A 80 -17.17 -1.85 22.47
CA ALA A 80 -18.46 -2.17 21.88
C ALA A 80 -18.35 -3.41 20.97
N GLY A 81 -19.37 -4.26 20.96
CA GLY A 81 -19.40 -5.42 20.08
C GLY A 81 -20.79 -5.96 19.79
N ILE A 82 -20.98 -6.51 18.58
CA ILE A 82 -22.19 -7.20 18.13
C ILE A 82 -21.78 -8.52 17.46
N GLY A 83 -22.48 -9.61 17.80
CA GLY A 83 -22.36 -10.89 17.13
C GLY A 83 -23.72 -11.34 16.58
N ASN A 84 -23.83 -11.44 15.25
CA ASN A 84 -25.05 -11.85 14.58
C ASN A 84 -24.88 -13.18 13.84
N THR A 85 -25.92 -14.00 13.91
CA THR A 85 -26.07 -15.23 13.12
C THR A 85 -27.46 -15.26 12.50
N ALA A 86 -27.56 -15.62 11.22
CA ALA A 86 -28.81 -15.85 10.52
C ALA A 86 -28.73 -17.14 9.71
N GLU A 87 -29.59 -18.10 10.03
CA GLU A 87 -29.62 -19.42 9.40
C GLU A 87 -31.03 -19.76 8.92
N GLY A 88 -31.11 -20.52 7.83
CA GLY A 88 -32.36 -20.90 7.21
C GLY A 88 -32.31 -22.13 6.33
N GLN A 89 -33.41 -22.87 6.27
CA GLN A 89 -33.55 -24.02 5.42
C GLN A 89 -34.99 -24.17 4.89
N VAL A 90 -35.13 -24.43 3.58
CA VAL A 90 -36.39 -24.85 2.93
C VAL A 90 -36.08 -26.08 2.07
N GLY A 91 -36.53 -27.26 2.51
CA GLY A 91 -36.19 -28.51 1.83
C GLY A 91 -34.67 -28.78 1.84
N ASN A 92 -34.06 -28.88 0.66
CA ASN A 92 -32.61 -29.09 0.49
C ASN A 92 -31.82 -27.78 0.27
N ASN A 93 -32.49 -26.63 0.34
CA ASN A 93 -31.89 -25.32 0.20
C ASN A 93 -31.58 -24.76 1.58
N HIS A 94 -30.34 -24.36 1.82
CA HIS A 94 -29.86 -23.86 3.10
C HIS A 94 -29.08 -22.56 2.89
N ILE A 95 -29.28 -21.61 3.81
CA ILE A 95 -28.51 -20.38 3.94
C ILE A 95 -27.96 -20.29 5.38
N GLY A 96 -26.72 -19.82 5.50
CA GLY A 96 -26.10 -19.54 6.79
C GLY A 96 -25.18 -18.35 6.67
N SER A 97 -25.27 -17.42 7.64
CA SER A 97 -24.39 -16.27 7.68
C SER A 97 -24.10 -15.82 9.10
N THR A 98 -22.86 -15.35 9.29
CA THR A 98 -22.38 -14.73 10.52
C THR A 98 -21.86 -13.33 10.23
N GLY A 99 -21.96 -12.46 11.23
CA GLY A 99 -21.58 -11.05 11.11
C GLY A 99 -21.21 -10.51 12.47
N ASN A 100 -19.91 -10.57 12.76
CA ASN A 100 -19.33 -10.13 14.03
C ASN A 100 -18.61 -8.81 13.83
N ILE A 101 -18.76 -7.91 14.80
CA ILE A 101 -18.02 -6.66 14.82
C ILE A 101 -17.69 -6.24 16.24
N THR A 102 -16.47 -5.75 16.44
CA THR A 102 -15.98 -5.23 17.72
C THR A 102 -15.20 -3.95 17.50
N ALA A 103 -15.33 -3.00 18.43
CA ALA A 103 -14.60 -1.75 18.46
C ALA A 103 -14.07 -1.49 19.88
N THR A 104 -12.84 -0.98 19.96
CA THR A 104 -12.14 -0.67 21.21
C THR A 104 -11.48 0.70 21.09
N GLY A 105 -11.59 1.53 22.11
CA GLY A 105 -11.00 2.88 22.16
C GLY A 105 -11.74 3.80 23.12
N GLY A 106 -11.43 5.10 23.06
CA GLY A 106 -12.05 6.09 23.94
C GLY A 106 -13.58 6.15 23.81
N ASN A 107 -14.06 6.13 22.55
CA ASN A 107 -15.46 5.96 22.17
C ASN A 107 -15.53 4.89 21.07
N SER A 108 -16.60 4.11 21.06
CA SER A 108 -16.75 3.02 20.09
C SER A 108 -18.21 2.85 19.71
N GLU A 109 -18.45 2.65 18.41
CA GLU A 109 -19.76 2.48 17.80
C GLU A 109 -19.68 1.29 16.85
N VAL A 110 -20.62 0.36 16.94
CA VAL A 110 -20.69 -0.79 16.04
C VAL A 110 -22.11 -1.09 15.62
N PHE A 111 -22.26 -1.57 14.39
CA PHE A 111 -23.51 -1.98 13.79
C PHE A 111 -23.28 -3.26 12.99
N SER A 112 -24.21 -4.21 13.10
CA SER A 112 -24.23 -5.42 12.27
C SER A 112 -25.66 -5.72 11.85
N ASN A 113 -25.85 -6.12 10.60
CA ASN A 113 -27.14 -6.52 10.05
C ASN A 113 -26.96 -7.66 9.06
N ILE A 114 -27.75 -8.72 9.24
CA ILE A 114 -27.80 -9.86 8.36
C ILE A 114 -29.25 -10.06 7.95
N PHE A 115 -29.47 -10.19 6.64
CA PHE A 115 -30.74 -10.57 6.04
C PHE A 115 -30.53 -11.77 5.13
N GLY A 116 -31.28 -12.84 5.34
CA GLY A 116 -31.29 -14.04 4.52
C GLY A 116 -32.69 -14.35 3.98
N ASP A 117 -32.76 -14.80 2.73
CA ASP A 117 -34.01 -15.18 2.07
C ASP A 117 -33.84 -16.48 1.26
N ILE A 118 -34.84 -17.35 1.38
CA ILE A 118 -35.05 -18.47 0.46
C ILE A 118 -36.46 -18.33 -0.12
N TYR A 119 -36.52 -18.13 -1.44
CA TYR A 119 -37.76 -18.06 -2.21
C TYR A 119 -37.74 -19.10 -3.33
N GLY A 120 -38.33 -20.27 -3.12
CA GLY A 120 -38.29 -21.37 -4.08
C GLY A 120 -36.85 -21.79 -4.40
N GLU A 121 -36.36 -21.44 -5.59
CA GLU A 121 -34.98 -21.69 -6.03
C GLU A 121 -34.03 -20.49 -5.90
N THR A 122 -34.56 -19.31 -5.58
CA THR A 122 -33.79 -18.09 -5.39
C THR A 122 -33.34 -18.00 -3.94
N MET A 123 -32.05 -17.72 -3.73
CA MET A 123 -31.46 -17.55 -2.41
C MET A 123 -30.56 -16.33 -2.41
N ALA A 124 -30.63 -15.55 -1.34
CA ALA A 124 -29.77 -14.41 -1.14
C ALA A 124 -29.47 -14.20 0.34
N VAL A 125 -28.27 -13.71 0.63
CA VAL A 125 -27.86 -13.20 1.94
C VAL A 125 -27.19 -11.86 1.72
N ASN A 126 -27.57 -10.90 2.55
CA ASN A 126 -26.88 -9.63 2.71
C ASN A 126 -26.37 -9.55 4.15
N SER A 127 -25.07 -9.30 4.32
CA SER A 127 -24.39 -9.20 5.60
C SER A 127 -23.57 -7.91 5.60
N MET A 128 -23.88 -7.02 6.55
CA MET A 128 -23.24 -5.71 6.68
C MET A 128 -22.73 -5.52 8.11
N GLN A 129 -21.48 -5.12 8.25
CA GLN A 129 -20.83 -4.78 9.50
C GLN A 129 -20.16 -3.41 9.36
N GLN A 130 -20.41 -2.51 10.31
CA GLN A 130 -19.82 -1.17 10.34
C GLN A 130 -19.37 -0.83 11.75
N GLY A 131 -18.19 -0.25 11.90
CA GLY A 131 -17.71 0.13 13.21
C GLY A 131 -16.71 1.25 13.15
N LYS A 132 -16.72 2.05 14.20
CA LYS A 132 -15.87 3.22 14.36
C LYS A 132 -15.38 3.27 15.81
N SER A 133 -14.12 3.62 15.99
CA SER A 133 -13.54 3.89 17.29
C SER A 133 -12.64 5.11 17.20
N PHE A 134 -12.71 6.00 18.20
CA PHE A 134 -11.91 7.23 18.23
C PHE A 134 -11.64 7.72 19.65
N GLY A 135 -10.54 8.44 19.83
CA GLY A 135 -10.16 9.07 21.09
C GLY A 135 -8.65 9.11 21.31
N THR A 136 -8.21 9.29 22.55
CA THR A 136 -6.79 9.22 22.92
C THR A 136 -6.37 7.77 23.16
N GLY A 137 -5.16 7.40 22.75
CA GLY A 137 -4.59 6.06 23.00
C GLY A 137 -4.76 5.13 21.82
N ASP A 138 -5.03 3.85 22.08
CA ASP A 138 -5.18 2.85 21.04
C ASP A 138 -6.65 2.70 20.63
N THR A 139 -6.90 2.67 19.32
CA THR A 139 -8.22 2.38 18.75
C THR A 139 -8.11 1.22 17.79
N ALA A 140 -9.08 0.30 17.85
CA ALA A 140 -9.17 -0.78 16.87
C ALA A 140 -10.63 -1.13 16.59
N VAL A 141 -10.92 -1.47 15.34
CA VAL A 141 -12.19 -2.04 14.90
C VAL A 141 -11.92 -3.29 14.08
N GLN A 142 -12.65 -4.35 14.38
CA GLN A 142 -12.52 -5.65 13.73
C GLN A 142 -13.90 -6.15 13.33
N ALA A 143 -14.09 -6.39 12.04
CA ALA A 143 -15.27 -7.00 11.47
C ALA A 143 -14.90 -8.33 10.81
N SER A 144 -15.72 -9.35 11.06
CA SER A 144 -15.60 -10.63 10.38
C SER A 144 -16.97 -11.21 10.11
N GLY A 145 -17.12 -11.90 8.99
CA GLY A 145 -18.39 -12.52 8.62
C GLY A 145 -18.22 -13.53 7.52
N ASN A 146 -19.14 -14.48 7.48
CA ASN A 146 -19.18 -15.50 6.44
C ASN A 146 -20.61 -15.57 5.90
N ALA A 147 -20.73 -15.90 4.62
CA ALA A 147 -21.99 -16.20 3.97
C ALA A 147 -21.83 -17.48 3.15
N ASN A 148 -22.65 -18.49 3.44
CA ASN A 148 -22.58 -19.80 2.83
C ASN A 148 -23.96 -20.28 2.41
N PHE A 149 -24.05 -20.89 1.23
CA PHE A 149 -25.28 -21.51 0.71
C PHE A 149 -25.07 -22.96 0.34
N THR A 150 -26.17 -23.70 0.40
CA THR A 150 -26.30 -25.00 -0.23
C THR A 150 -27.60 -25.07 -1.02
N LYS A 151 -27.56 -25.34 -2.33
CA LYS A 151 -28.76 -25.59 -3.18
C LYS A 151 -28.78 -27.07 -3.52
N ASN A 152 -29.87 -27.75 -3.20
CA ASN A 152 -30.01 -29.19 -3.49
C ASN A 152 -28.84 -30.07 -2.99
N GLY A 153 -28.18 -29.67 -1.90
CA GLY A 153 -27.00 -30.36 -1.36
C GLY A 153 -25.65 -29.95 -1.96
N GLU A 154 -25.61 -29.06 -2.95
CA GLU A 154 -24.38 -28.51 -3.52
C GLU A 154 -24.02 -27.16 -2.88
N ILE A 155 -22.76 -27.00 -2.49
CA ILE A 155 -22.24 -25.74 -1.93
C ILE A 155 -22.13 -24.70 -3.05
N SER A 156 -22.51 -23.45 -2.77
CA SER A 156 -22.37 -22.37 -3.76
C SER A 156 -20.90 -22.21 -4.22
N PRO A 157 -20.63 -22.11 -5.53
CA PRO A 157 -19.29 -21.83 -6.05
C PRO A 157 -18.81 -20.40 -5.70
N SER A 158 -19.72 -19.52 -5.28
CA SER A 158 -19.44 -18.15 -4.87
C SER A 158 -19.32 -17.97 -3.36
N ALA A 159 -19.39 -19.07 -2.58
CA ALA A 159 -19.25 -19.04 -1.14
C ALA A 159 -17.97 -18.30 -0.73
N SER A 160 -18.08 -17.49 0.32
CA SER A 160 -16.97 -16.70 0.83
C SER A 160 -16.59 -17.23 2.20
N GLU A 161 -15.34 -17.67 2.31
CA GLU A 161 -14.84 -18.35 3.51
C GLU A 161 -14.17 -17.40 4.51
N ASN A 162 -13.87 -16.16 4.12
CA ASN A 162 -13.23 -15.16 4.97
C ASN A 162 -13.53 -13.74 4.47
N ASN A 163 -14.56 -13.10 5.02
CA ASN A 163 -14.69 -11.66 4.93
C ASN A 163 -14.15 -11.03 6.22
N ILE A 164 -13.10 -10.22 6.10
CA ILE A 164 -12.38 -9.59 7.19
C ILE A 164 -12.22 -8.11 6.86
N ALA A 165 -12.53 -7.24 7.81
CA ALA A 165 -12.19 -5.84 7.73
C ALA A 165 -11.71 -5.35 9.09
N ASN A 166 -10.42 -5.08 9.20
CA ASN A 166 -9.76 -4.64 10.41
C ASN A 166 -9.09 -3.28 10.18
N ALA A 167 -9.20 -2.40 11.15
CA ALA A 167 -8.46 -1.14 11.22
C ALA A 167 -7.95 -0.93 12.64
N GLY A 168 -6.76 -0.36 12.77
CA GLY A 168 -6.15 -0.08 14.07
C GLY A 168 -5.21 1.11 14.00
N ALA A 169 -5.23 1.93 15.04
CA ALA A 169 -4.35 3.08 15.18
C ALA A 169 -3.88 3.27 16.63
N THR A 170 -2.68 3.80 16.79
CA THR A 170 -2.10 4.17 18.08
C THR A 170 -1.57 5.59 18.01
N GLY A 171 -1.78 6.36 19.07
CA GLY A 171 -1.36 7.76 19.14
C GLY A 171 -1.63 8.39 20.52
N SER A 172 -0.68 9.18 21.01
CA SER A 172 -0.84 9.86 22.31
C SER A 172 -1.85 11.00 22.29
N ASP A 173 -2.06 11.61 21.11
CA ASP A 173 -2.87 12.82 20.97
C ASP A 173 -4.26 12.49 20.45
N ASN A 174 -4.34 11.68 19.39
CA ASN A 174 -5.59 11.15 18.86
C ASN A 174 -5.36 9.86 18.07
N SER A 175 -6.35 8.98 18.05
CA SER A 175 -6.42 7.82 17.18
C SER A 175 -7.86 7.60 16.71
N GLU A 176 -7.98 7.02 15.53
CA GLU A 176 -9.23 6.69 14.87
C GLU A 176 -9.06 5.39 14.07
N ALA A 177 -10.07 4.53 14.13
CA ALA A 177 -10.19 3.34 13.31
C ALA A 177 -11.65 3.18 12.86
N GLU A 178 -11.86 2.93 11.57
CA GLU A 178 -13.18 2.76 10.97
C GLU A 178 -13.14 1.63 9.96
N VAL A 179 -14.17 0.78 9.97
CA VAL A 179 -14.35 -0.28 8.98
C VAL A 179 -15.80 -0.35 8.52
N SER A 180 -15.99 -0.72 7.26
CA SER A 180 -17.29 -1.12 6.72
C SER A 180 -17.07 -2.34 5.83
N SER A 181 -17.79 -3.41 6.13
CA SER A 181 -17.82 -4.65 5.35
C SER A 181 -19.27 -4.88 4.93
N ASN A 182 -19.51 -4.98 3.63
CA ASN A 182 -20.81 -5.33 3.09
C ASN A 182 -20.64 -6.49 2.10
N GLN A 183 -21.45 -7.51 2.26
CA GLN A 183 -21.40 -8.72 1.47
C GLN A 183 -22.80 -9.12 1.05
N ILE A 184 -22.99 -9.29 -0.25
CA ILE A 184 -24.20 -9.86 -0.85
C ILE A 184 -23.79 -11.13 -1.57
N LEU A 185 -24.34 -12.25 -1.13
CA LEU A 185 -24.16 -13.53 -1.78
C LEU A 185 -25.46 -13.94 -2.45
N THR A 186 -25.35 -14.37 -3.70
CA THR A 186 -26.40 -15.08 -4.45
C THR A 186 -25.85 -16.43 -4.92
N TRP A 187 -26.65 -17.25 -5.60
CA TRP A 187 -26.17 -18.52 -6.13
C TRP A 187 -25.00 -18.35 -7.13
N ASP A 188 -25.09 -17.34 -8.00
CA ASP A 188 -24.20 -17.16 -9.14
C ASP A 188 -23.08 -16.12 -8.88
N GLN A 189 -23.21 -15.33 -7.82
CA GLN A 189 -22.40 -14.13 -7.65
C GLN A 189 -22.16 -13.78 -6.19
N LEU A 190 -20.92 -13.37 -5.93
CA LEU A 190 -20.51 -12.63 -4.74
C LEU A 190 -20.36 -11.16 -5.12
N ILE A 191 -20.97 -10.28 -4.33
CA ILE A 191 -20.68 -8.85 -4.31
C ILE A 191 -20.14 -8.53 -2.92
N ALA A 192 -18.95 -7.93 -2.85
CA ALA A 192 -18.35 -7.50 -1.59
C ALA A 192 -17.87 -6.06 -1.72
N GLN A 193 -18.01 -5.28 -0.66
CA GLN A 193 -17.49 -3.92 -0.54
C GLN A 193 -16.86 -3.77 0.84
N LEU A 194 -15.56 -3.51 0.85
CA LEU A 194 -14.74 -3.34 2.04
C LEU A 194 -14.20 -1.92 2.06
N TYR A 195 -14.21 -1.35 3.26
CA TYR A 195 -13.57 -0.08 3.58
C TYR A 195 -12.87 -0.23 4.92
N GLY A 196 -11.65 0.29 5.00
CA GLY A 196 -10.90 0.44 6.23
C GLY A 196 -10.18 1.77 6.23
N HIS A 197 -10.22 2.46 7.35
CA HIS A 197 -9.48 3.68 7.59
C HIS A 197 -8.92 3.65 9.00
N ALA A 198 -7.66 4.04 9.14
CA ALA A 198 -7.00 4.17 10.41
C ALA A 198 -6.13 5.43 10.39
N ALA A 199 -6.20 6.23 11.45
CA ALA A 199 -5.39 7.42 11.62
C ALA A 199 -4.92 7.56 13.06
N GLY A 200 -3.65 7.89 13.27
CA GLY A 200 -3.05 8.09 14.59
C GLY A 200 -2.14 9.31 14.61
N SER A 201 -2.16 10.06 15.71
CA SER A 201 -1.24 11.16 15.95
C SER A 201 -0.69 11.15 17.39
N GLY A 202 0.58 11.54 17.53
CA GLY A 202 1.23 11.55 18.85
C GLY A 202 2.56 12.26 18.89
N LYS A 203 3.08 12.45 20.11
CA LYS A 203 4.28 13.26 20.37
C LYS A 203 5.62 12.54 20.16
N THR A 204 5.59 11.22 20.07
CA THR A 204 6.80 10.38 20.00
C THR A 204 6.64 9.30 18.96
N ASN A 205 5.44 8.74 18.84
CA ASN A 205 5.10 7.71 17.90
C ASN A 205 3.63 7.78 17.52
N ALA A 206 3.32 7.32 16.32
CA ALA A 206 1.97 6.99 15.90
C ALA A 206 2.05 5.86 14.88
N GLN A 207 1.00 5.04 14.85
CA GLN A 207 0.85 3.96 13.88
C GLN A 207 -0.60 3.91 13.42
N ALA A 208 -0.79 3.55 12.15
CA ALA A 208 -2.08 3.23 11.57
C ALA A 208 -1.94 2.00 10.66
N ASN A 209 -2.89 1.08 10.71
CA ASN A 209 -2.90 -0.10 9.87
C ASN A 209 -4.32 -0.56 9.53
N ILE A 210 -4.44 -1.23 8.40
CA ILE A 210 -5.66 -1.89 7.95
C ILE A 210 -5.33 -3.28 7.38
N ASP A 211 -6.30 -4.17 7.47
CA ASP A 211 -6.29 -5.51 6.88
C ASP A 211 -7.70 -5.85 6.41
N LEU A 212 -7.90 -5.87 5.10
CA LEU A 212 -9.18 -6.10 4.44
C LEU A 212 -9.07 -7.30 3.52
N GLY A 213 -10.02 -8.22 3.60
CA GLY A 213 -10.08 -9.39 2.73
C GLY A 213 -11.50 -9.86 2.49
N ALA A 214 -11.80 -10.32 1.27
CA ALA A 214 -13.08 -10.94 0.95
C ALA A 214 -12.94 -11.95 -0.19
N GLY A 215 -13.94 -12.85 -0.30
CA GLY A 215 -14.04 -13.83 -1.36
C GLY A 215 -13.45 -15.19 -1.00
N SER A 216 -12.80 -15.83 -1.97
CA SER A 216 -12.18 -17.14 -1.88
C SER A 216 -10.80 -17.16 -2.54
N GLN A 217 -10.05 -18.26 -2.41
CA GLN A 217 -8.71 -18.39 -3.01
C GLN A 217 -8.69 -18.18 -4.54
N ASN A 218 -9.79 -18.49 -5.23
CA ASN A 218 -9.89 -18.42 -6.68
C ASN A 218 -10.61 -17.14 -7.18
N ASN A 219 -11.24 -16.40 -6.28
CA ASN A 219 -11.97 -15.17 -6.56
C ASN A 219 -12.01 -14.31 -5.30
N GLY A 220 -10.93 -13.60 -5.04
CA GLY A 220 -10.74 -12.91 -3.76
C GLY A 220 -9.86 -11.68 -3.88
N ILE A 221 -9.96 -10.84 -2.85
CA ILE A 221 -9.25 -9.58 -2.75
C ILE A 221 -8.60 -9.46 -1.37
N GLU A 222 -7.45 -8.80 -1.33
CA GLU A 222 -6.77 -8.40 -0.10
C GLU A 222 -6.25 -6.96 -0.25
N VAL A 223 -6.45 -6.13 0.77
CA VAL A 223 -5.99 -4.75 0.86
C VAL A 223 -5.40 -4.52 2.25
N ASN A 224 -4.08 -4.42 2.31
CA ASN A 224 -3.32 -4.25 3.54
C ASN A 224 -2.53 -2.95 3.50
N GLY A 225 -2.40 -2.29 4.64
CA GLY A 225 -1.59 -1.08 4.75
C GLY A 225 -1.12 -0.83 6.18
N LEU A 226 0.05 -0.21 6.29
CA LEU A 226 0.69 0.19 7.53
C LEU A 226 1.45 1.49 7.30
N VAL A 227 1.29 2.45 8.21
CA VAL A 227 2.22 3.58 8.39
C VAL A 227 2.61 3.62 9.86
N SER A 228 3.90 3.77 10.12
CA SER A 228 4.44 3.87 11.49
C SER A 228 5.58 4.88 11.53
N GLY A 229 5.50 5.81 12.47
CA GLY A 229 6.52 6.82 12.68
C GLY A 229 6.99 6.88 14.12
N ALA A 230 8.23 7.33 14.31
CA ALA A 230 8.83 7.56 15.61
C ALA A 230 9.78 8.77 15.60
N ASN A 231 9.83 9.50 16.71
CA ASN A 231 10.79 10.55 17.00
C ASN A 231 11.29 10.42 18.45
N GLN A 232 12.62 10.34 18.64
CA GLN A 232 13.22 10.10 19.96
C GLN A 232 13.20 11.29 20.93
N ASN A 233 13.21 12.53 20.45
CA ASN A 233 13.35 13.73 21.28
C ASN A 233 12.04 14.50 21.46
N GLY A 234 10.92 13.88 21.08
CA GLY A 234 9.63 14.55 21.01
C GLY A 234 9.46 15.31 19.69
N GLY A 235 8.22 15.35 19.22
CA GLY A 235 7.85 15.92 17.94
C GLY A 235 6.36 15.73 17.70
N GLN A 236 5.95 15.76 16.44
CA GLN A 236 4.64 15.36 16.00
C GLN A 236 4.78 14.24 14.99
N VAL A 237 4.16 13.11 15.26
CA VAL A 237 4.05 11.97 14.36
C VAL A 237 2.59 11.81 13.97
N ASN A 238 2.31 11.71 12.67
CA ASN A 238 1.01 11.38 12.12
C ASN A 238 1.16 10.15 11.21
N ALA A 239 0.23 9.21 11.32
CA ALA A 239 0.15 8.03 10.49
C ALA A 239 -1.30 7.84 10.05
N GLU A 240 -1.52 7.59 8.77
CA GLU A 240 -2.84 7.35 8.20
C GLU A 240 -2.77 6.30 7.10
N VAL A 241 -3.75 5.41 7.09
CA VAL A 241 -3.91 4.38 6.07
C VAL A 241 -5.39 4.29 5.71
N GLU A 242 -5.68 4.24 4.41
CA GLU A 242 -7.03 4.02 3.88
C GLU A 242 -6.99 2.89 2.87
N GLY A 243 -8.00 2.03 2.87
CA GLY A 243 -8.14 0.96 1.90
C GLY A 243 -9.59 0.74 1.52
N LYS A 244 -9.80 0.44 0.24
CA LYS A 244 -11.10 0.04 -0.30
C LYS A 244 -10.91 -1.15 -1.20
N GLY A 245 -11.86 -2.08 -1.13
CA GLY A 245 -11.89 -3.24 -2.00
C GLY A 245 -13.31 -3.57 -2.40
N SER A 246 -13.52 -3.95 -3.66
CA SER A 246 -14.80 -4.44 -4.12
C SER A 246 -14.68 -5.64 -5.03
N ILE A 247 -15.58 -6.61 -4.84
CA ILE A 247 -15.83 -7.73 -5.74
C ILE A 247 -17.22 -7.54 -6.33
N ASP A 248 -17.34 -7.67 -7.65
CA ASP A 248 -18.61 -7.72 -8.37
C ASP A 248 -18.56 -8.88 -9.37
N GLY A 249 -18.91 -10.08 -8.89
CA GLY A 249 -18.71 -11.32 -9.64
C GLY A 249 -17.22 -11.59 -9.91
N SER A 250 -16.79 -11.35 -11.16
CA SER A 250 -15.38 -11.51 -11.56
C SER A 250 -14.61 -10.17 -11.68
N GLY A 251 -15.30 -9.05 -11.49
CA GLY A 251 -14.71 -7.71 -11.50
C GLY A 251 -14.19 -7.35 -10.12
N HIS A 252 -12.91 -6.98 -10.03
CA HIS A 252 -12.27 -6.52 -8.79
C HIS A 252 -11.78 -5.09 -8.92
N SER A 253 -11.94 -4.30 -7.86
CA SER A 253 -11.38 -2.94 -7.77
C SER A 253 -10.83 -2.70 -6.37
N LEU A 254 -9.56 -2.34 -6.29
CA LEU A 254 -8.82 -2.15 -5.05
C LEU A 254 -8.14 -0.79 -5.08
N THR A 255 -8.17 -0.09 -3.96
CA THR A 255 -7.38 1.14 -3.75
C THR A 255 -6.77 1.13 -2.36
N GLY A 256 -5.53 1.59 -2.24
CA GLY A 256 -4.86 1.79 -0.96
C GLY A 256 -4.15 3.14 -0.92
N GLY A 257 -4.32 3.86 0.18
CA GLY A 257 -3.69 5.13 0.49
C GLY A 257 -2.85 5.02 1.76
N MET A 258 -1.69 5.67 1.76
CA MET A 258 -0.85 5.82 2.95
C MET A 258 -0.37 7.26 3.05
N ASN A 259 -0.58 7.89 4.20
CA ASN A 259 -0.02 9.20 4.50
C ASN A 259 0.72 9.13 5.84
N GLY A 260 1.91 9.70 5.90
CA GLY A 260 2.71 9.73 7.12
C GLY A 260 3.52 10.99 7.23
N ALA A 261 3.70 11.50 8.45
CA ALA A 261 4.55 12.63 8.73
C ALA A 261 5.25 12.47 10.08
N VAL A 262 6.55 12.75 10.14
CA VAL A 262 7.33 12.83 11.38
C VAL A 262 8.04 14.17 11.38
N ASN A 263 7.69 15.05 12.31
CA ASN A 263 8.30 16.36 12.49
C ASN A 263 8.88 16.47 13.90
N GLY A 264 10.17 16.80 14.02
CA GLY A 264 10.79 17.01 15.33
C GLY A 264 12.30 16.99 15.25
N THR A 265 12.98 16.85 16.39
CA THR A 265 14.45 16.90 16.47
C THR A 265 15.06 15.53 16.72
N GLY A 266 16.38 15.41 16.58
CA GLY A 266 17.10 14.18 16.91
C GLY A 266 16.90 13.08 15.87
N ASN A 267 16.56 11.88 16.34
CA ASN A 267 16.37 10.70 15.49
C ASN A 267 14.88 10.54 15.14
N SER A 268 14.56 10.73 13.87
CA SER A 268 13.23 10.55 13.27
C SER A 268 13.24 9.36 12.31
N GLN A 269 12.17 8.57 12.34
CA GLN A 269 11.95 7.46 11.41
C GLN A 269 10.49 7.40 10.98
N LEU A 270 10.26 7.17 9.69
CA LEU A 270 8.93 6.91 9.12
C LEU A 270 9.02 5.70 8.19
N VAL A 271 8.13 4.74 8.38
CA VAL A 271 7.97 3.59 7.49
C VAL A 271 6.53 3.47 7.03
N GLY A 272 6.34 3.01 5.81
CA GLY A 272 5.02 2.68 5.28
C GLY A 272 5.09 1.50 4.32
N ALA A 273 4.06 0.68 4.32
CA ALA A 273 3.93 -0.43 3.39
C ALA A 273 2.45 -0.70 3.09
N ASN A 274 2.12 -0.96 1.83
CA ASN A 274 0.80 -1.44 1.43
C ASN A 274 0.91 -2.61 0.46
N ASN A 275 -0.16 -3.39 0.39
CA ASN A 275 -0.32 -4.48 -0.56
C ASN A 275 -1.76 -4.55 -1.03
N LEU A 276 -1.97 -4.50 -2.33
CA LEU A 276 -3.26 -4.78 -2.97
C LEU A 276 -3.11 -6.05 -3.79
N GLN A 277 -3.97 -7.03 -3.54
CA GLN A 277 -3.97 -8.29 -4.26
C GLN A 277 -5.37 -8.65 -4.71
N SER A 278 -5.50 -8.96 -5.99
CA SER A 278 -6.69 -9.49 -6.62
C SER A 278 -6.35 -10.86 -7.21
N ASN A 279 -6.95 -11.91 -6.66
CA ASN A 279 -6.81 -13.29 -7.13
C ASN A 279 -8.05 -13.67 -7.95
N ARG A 280 -7.86 -13.92 -9.24
CA ARG A 280 -8.89 -14.45 -10.13
C ARG A 280 -8.35 -15.69 -10.82
N THR A 281 -9.18 -16.70 -11.04
CA THR A 281 -8.80 -17.90 -11.81
C THR A 281 -8.06 -17.52 -13.10
N GLY A 282 -6.78 -17.88 -13.18
CA GLY A 282 -5.91 -17.61 -14.34
C GLY A 282 -5.39 -16.18 -14.48
N THR A 283 -5.64 -15.26 -13.54
CA THR A 283 -5.13 -13.89 -13.55
C THR A 283 -4.96 -13.35 -12.14
N ASN A 284 -3.72 -13.12 -11.70
CA ASN A 284 -3.44 -12.43 -10.45
C ASN A 284 -2.89 -11.04 -10.72
N THR A 285 -3.34 -10.07 -9.93
CA THR A 285 -2.88 -8.70 -10.03
C THR A 285 -2.49 -8.22 -8.65
N THR A 286 -1.23 -7.84 -8.49
CA THR A 286 -0.69 -7.37 -7.20
C THR A 286 0.08 -6.08 -7.38
N ILE A 287 -0.06 -5.19 -6.40
CA ILE A 287 0.84 -4.06 -6.21
C ILE A 287 1.20 -3.94 -4.74
N SER A 288 2.50 -3.84 -4.48
CA SER A 288 3.02 -3.57 -3.15
C SER A 288 3.88 -2.31 -3.21
N ALA A 289 3.64 -1.35 -2.32
CA ALA A 289 4.52 -0.20 -2.14
C ALA A 289 5.17 -0.25 -0.76
N PHE A 290 6.39 0.28 -0.66
CA PHE A 290 7.09 0.45 0.62
C PHE A 290 7.86 1.76 0.65
N GLY A 291 8.01 2.33 1.84
CA GLY A 291 8.83 3.50 2.11
C GLY A 291 9.53 3.38 3.46
N ASP A 292 10.78 3.80 3.54
CA ASP A 292 11.59 3.90 4.77
C ASP A 292 12.41 5.19 4.74
N GLY A 293 12.20 6.04 5.74
CA GLY A 293 12.84 7.35 5.86
C GLY A 293 13.44 7.47 7.24
N LYS A 294 14.69 7.91 7.32
CA LYS A 294 15.41 8.13 8.59
C LYS A 294 16.14 9.45 8.54
N SER A 295 16.08 10.20 9.63
CA SER A 295 16.83 11.44 9.80
C SER A 295 17.45 11.44 11.19
N SER A 296 18.76 11.71 11.27
CA SER A 296 19.43 12.01 12.52
C SER A 296 20.19 13.32 12.38
N GLY A 297 19.96 14.24 13.30
CA GLY A 297 20.67 15.50 13.37
C GLY A 297 20.41 16.24 14.67
N ASP A 298 21.11 17.36 14.82
CA ASP A 298 20.96 18.28 15.95
C ASP A 298 19.87 19.34 15.74
N GLY A 299 19.40 19.51 14.50
CA GLY A 299 18.29 20.39 14.15
C GLY A 299 16.94 19.69 14.00
N ASP A 300 15.98 20.43 13.46
CA ASP A 300 14.66 19.94 13.06
C ASP A 300 14.76 19.04 11.83
N SER A 301 13.90 18.02 11.83
CA SER A 301 13.72 17.06 10.75
C SER A 301 12.24 16.93 10.43
N SER A 302 11.95 16.72 9.15
CA SER A 302 10.61 16.45 8.63
C SER A 302 10.70 15.30 7.64
N ILE A 303 10.02 14.19 7.92
CA ILE A 303 9.91 13.04 7.02
C ILE A 303 8.44 12.91 6.63
N THR A 304 8.14 12.84 5.33
CA THR A 304 6.78 12.66 4.83
C THR A 304 6.69 11.47 3.89
N LEU A 305 5.59 10.72 3.98
CA LEU A 305 5.24 9.62 3.10
C LEU A 305 3.85 9.90 2.52
N ASN A 306 3.70 9.78 1.20
CA ASN A 306 2.41 9.80 0.53
C ASN A 306 2.39 8.67 -0.50
N SER A 307 1.38 7.81 -0.47
CA SER A 307 1.22 6.75 -1.45
C SER A 307 -0.23 6.55 -1.84
N ASN A 308 -0.45 6.30 -3.12
CA ASN A 308 -1.73 5.90 -3.69
C ASN A 308 -1.49 4.73 -4.61
N SER A 309 -2.19 3.62 -4.40
CA SER A 309 -2.12 2.43 -5.23
C SER A 309 -3.53 2.03 -5.64
N SER A 310 -3.67 1.51 -6.86
CA SER A 310 -4.92 0.94 -7.35
C SER A 310 -4.66 -0.31 -8.18
N ALA A 311 -5.55 -1.29 -8.05
CA ALA A 311 -5.55 -2.48 -8.87
C ALA A 311 -6.99 -2.75 -9.31
N ASN A 312 -7.20 -2.86 -10.61
CA ASN A 312 -8.49 -3.16 -11.19
C ASN A 312 -8.34 -4.31 -12.18
N SER A 313 -9.21 -5.30 -12.09
CA SER A 313 -9.15 -6.50 -12.94
C SER A 313 -9.31 -6.19 -14.43
N ASN A 314 -9.90 -5.04 -14.78
CA ASN A 314 -10.24 -4.64 -16.15
C ASN A 314 -9.33 -3.52 -16.69
N SER A 315 -8.95 -2.55 -15.85
CA SER A 315 -8.14 -1.39 -16.27
C SER A 315 -6.66 -1.46 -15.88
N GLY A 316 -6.23 -2.51 -15.17
CA GLY A 316 -4.83 -2.74 -14.80
C GLY A 316 -4.45 -2.15 -13.45
N VAL A 317 -3.14 -1.92 -13.27
CA VAL A 317 -2.54 -1.47 -12.01
C VAL A 317 -1.96 -0.08 -12.17
N SER A 318 -2.09 0.75 -11.13
CA SER A 318 -1.26 1.94 -10.97
C SER A 318 -0.83 2.11 -9.53
N GLY A 319 0.30 2.77 -9.33
CA GLY A 319 0.72 3.16 -8.00
C GLY A 319 1.74 4.27 -8.01
N GLN A 320 1.77 4.99 -6.91
CA GLN A 320 2.73 6.02 -6.62
C GLN A 320 3.11 5.94 -5.14
N ILE A 321 4.38 6.14 -4.85
CA ILE A 321 4.88 6.40 -3.51
C ILE A 321 5.91 7.52 -3.58
N ASP A 322 5.70 8.55 -2.77
CA ASP A 322 6.56 9.70 -2.61
C ASP A 322 7.02 9.76 -1.15
N MET A 323 8.32 9.87 -0.97
CA MET A 323 8.96 9.98 0.33
C MET A 323 9.90 11.16 0.30
N GLN A 324 9.78 12.05 1.28
CA GLN A 324 10.64 13.23 1.41
C GLN A 324 11.20 13.29 2.83
N ASN A 325 12.42 13.80 2.94
CA ASN A 325 13.09 14.01 4.20
C ASN A 325 13.87 15.32 4.12
N ALA A 326 13.53 16.26 4.99
CA ALA A 326 14.21 17.52 5.16
C ALA A 326 14.83 17.60 6.56
N ALA A 327 16.01 18.18 6.67
CA ALA A 327 16.65 18.45 7.96
C ALA A 327 17.45 19.76 7.94
N ASN A 328 17.51 20.44 9.07
CA ASN A 328 18.44 21.53 9.34
C ASN A 328 19.41 21.14 10.48
N GLY A 329 20.35 22.01 10.81
CA GLY A 329 21.34 21.75 11.88
C GLY A 329 22.75 21.47 11.37
N ALA A 330 23.72 21.47 12.29
CA ALA A 330 25.13 21.24 11.99
C ALA A 330 25.33 19.85 11.37
N ASN A 331 24.89 18.81 12.05
CA ASN A 331 25.07 17.43 11.62
C ASN A 331 23.79 16.89 11.02
N LYS A 332 23.89 16.31 9.82
CA LYS A 332 22.77 15.71 9.10
C LYS A 332 23.18 14.34 8.60
N ASN A 333 22.36 13.34 8.87
CA ASN A 333 22.45 12.03 8.27
C ASN A 333 21.03 11.57 7.94
N MET A 334 20.71 11.56 6.66
CA MET A 334 19.37 11.40 6.14
C MET A 334 19.37 10.30 5.11
N THR A 335 18.41 9.39 5.20
CA THR A 335 18.16 8.38 4.18
C THR A 335 16.67 8.35 3.84
N VAL A 336 16.36 8.13 2.57
CA VAL A 336 15.01 7.86 2.08
C VAL A 336 15.10 6.72 1.08
N GLN A 337 14.24 5.73 1.24
CA GLN A 337 14.06 4.66 0.27
C GLN A 337 12.58 4.46 0.03
N ASN A 338 12.21 4.15 -1.20
CA ASN A 338 10.89 3.60 -1.50
C ASN A 338 10.93 2.64 -2.68
N GLY A 339 9.80 2.01 -2.95
CA GLY A 339 9.61 1.26 -4.18
C GLY A 339 8.19 0.76 -4.39
N LEU A 340 7.97 0.28 -5.61
CA LEU A 340 6.77 -0.37 -6.09
C LEU A 340 7.15 -1.74 -6.68
N GLN A 341 6.46 -2.78 -6.26
CA GLN A 341 6.47 -4.08 -6.89
C GLN A 341 5.10 -4.35 -7.50
N VAL A 342 5.05 -4.49 -8.82
CA VAL A 342 3.82 -4.72 -9.57
C VAL A 342 3.91 -6.07 -10.26
N ASN A 343 2.84 -6.83 -10.21
CA ASN A 343 2.64 -7.99 -11.06
C ASN A 343 1.25 -7.89 -11.67
N ASP A 344 1.18 -7.65 -12.97
CA ASP A 344 -0.06 -7.50 -13.72
C ASP A 344 -0.02 -8.34 -15.02
N ASN A 345 -0.96 -8.08 -15.93
CA ASN A 345 -1.02 -8.77 -17.23
C ASN A 345 0.15 -8.43 -18.18
N LYS A 346 1.02 -7.46 -17.84
CA LYS A 346 2.23 -7.09 -18.57
C LYS A 346 3.49 -7.71 -17.99
N GLY A 347 3.36 -8.42 -16.86
CA GLY A 347 4.43 -9.12 -16.16
C GLY A 347 4.85 -8.44 -14.86
N GLY A 348 5.95 -8.92 -14.30
CA GLY A 348 6.50 -8.38 -13.06
C GLY A 348 7.37 -7.15 -13.32
N THR A 349 7.05 -6.03 -12.66
CA THR A 349 7.88 -4.81 -12.64
C THR A 349 8.25 -4.45 -11.20
N LEU A 350 9.52 -4.12 -11.00
CA LEU A 350 10.07 -3.64 -9.73
C LEU A 350 10.70 -2.27 -9.97
N ALA A 351 10.23 -1.25 -9.25
CA ALA A 351 10.75 0.11 -9.27
C ALA A 351 11.22 0.45 -7.86
N ILE A 352 12.50 0.77 -7.67
CA ILE A 352 13.09 1.10 -6.37
C ILE A 352 13.90 2.38 -6.51
N GLY A 353 13.72 3.31 -5.57
CA GLY A 353 14.57 4.47 -5.41
C GLY A 353 15.17 4.55 -4.02
N TYR A 354 16.36 5.13 -3.93
CA TYR A 354 17.10 5.34 -2.69
C TYR A 354 17.84 6.66 -2.76
N GLY A 355 17.86 7.40 -1.67
CA GLY A 355 18.60 8.64 -1.51
C GLY A 355 19.24 8.74 -0.14
N GLU A 356 20.44 9.32 -0.09
CA GLU A 356 21.20 9.58 1.14
C GLU A 356 21.86 10.95 1.12
N ILE A 357 21.82 11.67 2.25
CA ILE A 357 22.59 12.90 2.48
C ILE A 357 23.28 12.81 3.84
N LYS A 358 24.58 13.06 3.84
CA LYS A 358 25.40 13.24 5.03
C LYS A 358 26.08 14.61 4.97
N GLY A 359 26.02 15.39 6.04
CA GLY A 359 26.68 16.70 6.05
C GLY A 359 27.01 17.19 7.46
N ASN A 360 28.05 18.03 7.53
CA ASN A 360 28.50 18.72 8.72
C ASN A 360 28.68 20.21 8.40
N GLY A 361 28.09 21.09 9.22
CA GLY A 361 28.23 22.54 9.15
C GLY A 361 27.79 23.20 10.47
N THR A 362 27.05 24.31 10.39
CA THR A 362 26.39 24.98 11.52
C THR A 362 24.88 24.81 11.46
N GLU A 363 24.16 25.37 12.45
CA GLU A 363 22.69 25.40 12.51
C GLU A 363 22.01 25.95 11.25
N ASN A 364 22.71 26.76 10.44
CA ASN A 364 22.19 27.33 9.19
C ASN A 364 22.24 26.36 8.00
N SER A 365 22.79 25.16 8.19
CA SER A 365 22.90 24.15 7.15
C SER A 365 21.57 23.44 6.96
N ASN A 366 21.17 23.19 5.71
CA ASN A 366 19.90 22.54 5.37
C ASN A 366 20.10 21.42 4.36
N ALA A 367 19.20 20.44 4.34
CA ALA A 367 19.17 19.41 3.32
C ALA A 367 17.75 18.92 3.10
N ASN A 368 17.47 18.49 1.88
CA ASN A 368 16.23 17.85 1.49
C ASN A 368 16.55 16.72 0.50
N ILE A 369 15.97 15.55 0.72
CA ILE A 369 16.04 14.41 -0.18
C ILE A 369 14.65 13.83 -0.40
N GLY A 370 14.37 13.48 -1.65
CA GLY A 370 13.10 12.92 -2.07
C GLY A 370 13.31 11.73 -2.99
N VAL A 371 12.43 10.73 -2.85
CA VAL A 371 12.31 9.62 -3.77
C VAL A 371 10.84 9.48 -4.15
N ASN A 372 10.56 9.41 -5.44
CA ASN A 372 9.22 9.20 -5.98
C ASN A 372 9.26 8.03 -6.97
N SER A 373 8.49 6.98 -6.68
CA SER A 373 8.31 5.82 -7.55
C SER A 373 6.88 5.80 -8.07
N GLN A 374 6.71 5.60 -9.38
CA GLN A 374 5.42 5.62 -10.07
C GLN A 374 5.31 4.43 -11.03
N TYR A 375 4.10 3.90 -11.18
CA TYR A 375 3.69 2.92 -12.17
C TYR A 375 2.31 3.29 -12.69
N ASP A 376 2.15 3.40 -14.01
CA ASP A 376 0.87 3.72 -14.64
C ASP A 376 0.16 2.48 -15.22
N GLN A 377 -1.12 2.63 -15.57
CA GLN A 377 -1.92 1.58 -16.20
C GLN A 377 -1.41 1.18 -17.59
N ASN A 378 -0.48 1.94 -18.19
CA ASN A 378 0.16 1.62 -19.46
C ASN A 378 1.41 0.75 -19.28
N GLY A 379 1.84 0.47 -18.04
CA GLY A 379 3.04 -0.31 -17.76
C GLY A 379 4.30 0.53 -17.77
N HIS A 380 4.16 1.85 -17.65
CA HIS A 380 5.28 2.77 -17.51
C HIS A 380 5.65 2.90 -16.05
N ALA A 381 6.88 2.50 -15.73
CA ALA A 381 7.49 2.73 -14.44
C ALA A 381 8.42 3.95 -14.51
N GLN A 382 8.46 4.72 -13.43
CA GLN A 382 9.42 5.81 -13.24
C GLN A 382 9.88 5.85 -11.79
N VAL A 383 11.17 6.10 -11.57
CA VAL A 383 11.73 6.42 -10.27
C VAL A 383 12.51 7.72 -10.42
N ASN A 384 12.22 8.71 -9.58
CA ASN A 384 12.92 9.98 -9.49
C ASN A 384 13.48 10.14 -8.08
N THR A 385 14.80 10.24 -7.97
CA THR A 385 15.49 10.55 -6.72
C THR A 385 16.10 11.94 -6.85
N THR A 386 15.84 12.83 -5.89
CA THR A 386 16.34 14.21 -5.87
C THR A 386 16.94 14.53 -4.52
N GLY A 387 18.10 15.17 -4.48
CA GLY A 387 18.68 15.73 -3.27
C GLY A 387 19.15 17.16 -3.49
N THR A 388 19.01 17.98 -2.45
CA THR A 388 19.55 19.33 -2.35
C THR A 388 20.12 19.53 -0.94
N GLY A 389 21.22 20.24 -0.81
CA GLY A 389 21.77 20.53 0.51
C GLY A 389 22.76 21.66 0.54
N SER A 390 22.93 22.21 1.73
CA SER A 390 23.97 23.17 2.07
C SER A 390 24.65 22.81 3.40
N ALA A 391 25.92 23.17 3.49
CA ALA A 391 26.69 23.13 4.72
C ALA A 391 27.48 24.44 4.86
N VAL A 392 27.18 25.20 5.91
CA VAL A 392 27.76 26.53 6.15
C VAL A 392 28.49 26.50 7.48
N SER A 393 29.73 26.97 7.54
CA SER A 393 30.47 27.07 8.80
C SER A 393 31.33 28.33 8.92
N ASN A 394 31.57 28.72 10.17
CA ASN A 394 32.51 29.76 10.56
C ASN A 394 33.61 29.17 11.44
N ASN A 395 34.87 29.36 11.07
CA ASN A 395 36.06 28.85 11.77
C ASN A 395 36.08 27.31 11.98
N GLN A 396 35.32 26.57 11.18
CA GLN A 396 35.24 25.11 11.19
C GLN A 396 35.09 24.62 9.75
N ASN A 397 35.46 23.37 9.49
CA ASN A 397 35.30 22.79 8.16
C ASN A 397 33.85 22.38 7.91
N SER A 398 33.36 22.59 6.69
CA SER A 398 32.07 22.04 6.26
C SER A 398 32.26 20.87 5.31
N SER A 399 31.36 19.90 5.38
CA SER A 399 31.30 18.78 4.44
C SER A 399 29.86 18.44 4.07
N LEU A 400 29.67 17.96 2.85
CA LEU A 400 28.39 17.51 2.32
C LEU A 400 28.67 16.36 1.35
N THR A 401 28.00 15.24 1.56
CA THR A 401 27.98 14.07 0.69
C THR A 401 26.52 13.72 0.41
N MET A 402 26.21 13.51 -0.87
CA MET A 402 24.87 13.24 -1.36
C MET A 402 24.95 12.08 -2.34
N GLU A 403 24.02 11.14 -2.24
CA GLU A 403 23.88 10.01 -3.13
C GLU A 403 22.40 9.83 -3.48
N GLY A 404 22.12 9.59 -4.76
CA GLY A 404 20.79 9.32 -5.26
C GLY A 404 20.85 8.16 -6.24
N ASN A 405 20.03 7.16 -6.01
CA ASN A 405 19.96 5.92 -6.77
C ASN A 405 18.52 5.64 -7.21
N ALA A 406 18.38 5.08 -8.39
CA ALA A 406 17.11 4.62 -8.92
C ALA A 406 17.31 3.37 -9.77
N GLN A 407 16.37 2.44 -9.71
CA GLN A 407 16.39 1.20 -10.49
C GLN A 407 14.97 0.79 -10.89
N ILE A 408 14.82 0.35 -12.13
CA ILE A 408 13.63 -0.32 -12.63
C ILE A 408 14.06 -1.66 -13.23
N SER A 409 13.38 -2.74 -12.84
CA SER A 409 13.53 -4.07 -13.43
C SER A 409 12.18 -4.57 -13.90
N GLY A 410 12.08 -4.97 -15.17
CA GLY A 410 10.84 -5.48 -15.73
C GLY A 410 11.10 -6.40 -16.93
N PRO A 411 10.07 -6.68 -17.75
CA PRO A 411 10.18 -7.54 -18.93
C PRO A 411 11.26 -7.05 -19.93
N ASP A 412 11.45 -5.75 -20.03
CA ASP A 412 12.45 -5.12 -20.91
C ASP A 412 13.87 -5.06 -20.31
N GLY A 413 14.10 -5.77 -19.21
CA GLY A 413 15.37 -5.81 -18.47
C GLY A 413 15.51 -4.71 -17.41
N THR A 414 16.74 -4.53 -16.93
CA THR A 414 17.06 -3.60 -15.83
C THR A 414 17.63 -2.29 -16.34
N LYS A 415 17.12 -1.17 -15.81
CA LYS A 415 17.63 0.19 -15.99
C LYS A 415 17.96 0.76 -14.62
N SER A 416 19.05 1.51 -14.50
CA SER A 416 19.43 2.12 -13.22
C SER A 416 20.24 3.40 -13.39
N GLY A 417 20.32 4.18 -12.33
CA GLY A 417 21.18 5.34 -12.27
C GLY A 417 21.65 5.65 -10.85
N THR A 418 22.83 6.24 -10.75
CA THR A 418 23.47 6.71 -9.51
C THR A 418 24.06 8.09 -9.76
N ALA A 419 23.71 9.06 -8.93
CA ALA A 419 24.27 10.41 -8.93
C ALA A 419 24.82 10.72 -7.53
N THR A 420 26.12 11.01 -7.46
CA THR A 420 26.79 11.38 -6.21
C THR A 420 27.39 12.77 -6.32
N ALA A 421 27.31 13.53 -5.23
CA ALA A 421 27.94 14.83 -5.09
C ALA A 421 28.58 14.90 -3.71
N SER A 422 29.86 15.23 -3.63
CA SER A 422 30.60 15.34 -2.37
C SER A 422 31.52 16.54 -2.39
N GLY A 423 31.70 17.18 -1.23
CA GLY A 423 32.66 18.26 -1.10
C GLY A 423 33.07 18.53 0.34
N ASN A 424 34.23 19.16 0.47
CA ASN A 424 34.82 19.60 1.72
C ASN A 424 35.32 21.03 1.53
N VAL A 425 35.16 21.87 2.56
CA VAL A 425 35.65 23.24 2.51
C VAL A 425 36.18 23.70 3.86
N MET A 426 37.30 24.41 3.81
CA MET A 426 38.01 24.99 4.95
C MET A 426 38.22 26.48 4.71
N GLY A 427 38.07 27.27 5.76
CA GLY A 427 38.31 28.71 5.79
C GLY A 427 37.64 29.33 7.01
N ALA A 428 37.96 30.58 7.32
CA ALA A 428 37.29 31.31 8.39
C ALA A 428 35.78 31.45 8.14
N TYR A 429 35.40 31.59 6.87
CA TYR A 429 34.02 31.50 6.39
C TYR A 429 33.97 30.47 5.27
N ASN A 430 32.99 29.59 5.31
CA ASN A 430 32.80 28.64 4.22
C ASN A 430 31.34 28.24 4.01
N ASN A 431 31.04 27.89 2.77
CA ASN A 431 29.74 27.46 2.31
C ASN A 431 29.93 26.38 1.24
N LEU A 432 29.14 25.32 1.37
CA LEU A 432 29.07 24.21 0.44
C LEU A 432 27.62 24.04 0.03
N THR A 433 27.34 23.95 -1.27
CA THR A 433 25.99 23.71 -1.81
C THR A 433 26.05 22.60 -2.84
N GLY A 434 25.10 21.66 -2.78
CA GLY A 434 25.06 20.52 -3.69
C GLY A 434 23.66 20.14 -4.12
N THR A 435 23.56 19.54 -5.29
CA THR A 435 22.33 18.90 -5.79
C THR A 435 22.68 17.58 -6.48
N ASN A 436 21.76 16.62 -6.43
CA ASN A 436 21.82 15.44 -7.26
C ASN A 436 20.40 15.02 -7.69
N GLN A 437 20.30 14.43 -8.88
CA GLN A 437 19.06 13.85 -9.35
C GLN A 437 19.34 12.65 -10.25
N VAL A 438 18.51 11.62 -10.11
CA VAL A 438 18.44 10.50 -11.04
C VAL A 438 16.97 10.26 -11.39
N VAL A 439 16.69 10.17 -12.69
CA VAL A 439 15.39 9.75 -13.21
C VAL A 439 15.58 8.50 -14.05
N VAL A 440 14.99 7.39 -13.64
CA VAL A 440 14.96 6.15 -14.42
C VAL A 440 13.52 5.90 -14.83
N GLY A 441 13.26 5.66 -16.11
CA GLY A 441 11.94 5.30 -16.61
C GLY A 441 12.02 4.36 -17.81
N ASN A 442 10.87 4.08 -18.43
CA ASN A 442 10.81 3.22 -19.62
C ASN A 442 11.70 3.73 -20.76
N ASN A 443 11.82 5.05 -20.93
CA ASN A 443 12.61 5.70 -21.99
C ASN A 443 14.12 5.73 -21.72
N GLY A 444 14.57 5.24 -20.55
CA GLY A 444 15.98 5.23 -20.15
C GLY A 444 16.23 5.96 -18.82
N ALA A 445 17.51 6.10 -18.51
CA ALA A 445 17.99 6.83 -17.32
C ALA A 445 18.61 8.19 -17.69
N ASN A 446 18.33 9.21 -16.89
CA ASN A 446 18.86 10.57 -16.95
C ASN A 446 19.29 11.02 -15.54
N GLY A 447 20.10 12.06 -15.44
CA GLY A 447 20.44 12.63 -14.14
C GLY A 447 21.49 13.72 -14.18
N ASN A 448 21.78 14.28 -13.01
CA ASN A 448 22.80 15.28 -12.80
C ASN A 448 23.32 15.26 -11.36
N ALA A 449 24.52 15.77 -11.16
CA ALA A 449 25.10 16.02 -9.85
C ALA A 449 25.92 17.30 -9.92
N HIS A 450 25.78 18.13 -8.89
CA HIS A 450 26.44 19.42 -8.76
C HIS A 450 26.98 19.58 -7.35
N MET A 451 28.18 20.13 -7.23
CA MET A 451 28.75 20.54 -5.96
C MET A 451 29.56 21.84 -6.15
N GLU A 452 29.27 22.83 -5.32
CA GLU A 452 29.98 24.10 -5.23
C GLU A 452 30.47 24.32 -3.80
N ALA A 453 31.79 24.51 -3.64
CA ALA A 453 32.48 24.75 -2.39
C ALA A 453 33.17 26.13 -2.42
N ASN A 454 32.83 27.00 -1.47
CA ASN A 454 33.39 28.35 -1.32
C ASN A 454 34.00 28.50 0.07
N GLY A 455 35.29 28.83 0.15
CA GLY A 455 35.99 29.09 1.40
C GLY A 455 36.73 30.42 1.35
N GLY A 456 36.98 31.03 2.50
CA GLY A 456 37.78 32.25 2.55
C GLY A 456 37.87 32.90 3.93
N GLY A 457 38.45 34.10 3.92
CA GLY A 457 38.66 34.93 5.11
C GLY A 457 40.11 34.90 5.60
N PRO A 458 40.35 35.29 6.86
CA PRO A 458 41.69 35.29 7.43
C PRO A 458 42.33 33.89 7.45
N GLY A 459 43.60 33.81 7.07
CA GLY A 459 44.37 32.57 7.06
C GLY A 459 44.16 31.72 5.81
N ASN A 460 44.47 30.43 5.92
CA ASN A 460 44.46 29.47 4.80
C ASN A 460 43.03 28.99 4.49
N SER A 461 42.76 28.71 3.21
CA SER A 461 41.49 28.14 2.77
C SER A 461 41.71 27.01 1.75
N ALA A 462 40.80 26.05 1.74
CA ALA A 462 40.78 24.95 0.78
C ALA A 462 39.35 24.58 0.41
N ALA A 463 39.13 24.16 -0.83
CA ALA A 463 37.84 23.65 -1.30
C ALA A 463 38.06 22.45 -2.22
N GLU A 464 37.29 21.39 -1.98
CA GLU A 464 37.30 20.16 -2.75
C GLU A 464 35.87 19.80 -3.16
N THR A 465 35.67 19.46 -4.42
CA THR A 465 34.37 19.00 -4.94
C THR A 465 34.54 17.79 -5.83
N LYS A 466 33.58 16.88 -5.78
CA LYS A 466 33.52 15.70 -6.64
C LYS A 466 32.07 15.35 -6.96
N THR A 467 31.81 15.06 -8.23
CA THR A 467 30.50 14.64 -8.72
C THR A 467 30.64 13.45 -9.66
N ASP A 468 29.88 12.38 -9.42
CA ASP A 468 29.85 11.20 -10.28
C ASP A 468 28.42 10.89 -10.74
N LEU A 469 28.26 10.50 -12.00
CA LEU A 469 27.00 10.06 -12.60
C LEU A 469 27.22 8.76 -13.36
N ILE A 470 26.48 7.71 -12.98
CA ILE A 470 26.50 6.40 -13.63
C ILE A 470 25.09 6.06 -14.06
N LEU A 471 24.87 5.87 -15.36
CA LEU A 471 23.54 5.54 -15.91
C LEU A 471 23.64 4.24 -16.71
N LYS A 472 22.73 3.29 -16.43
CA LYS A 472 22.67 1.98 -17.07
C LYS A 472 21.32 1.77 -17.73
N ASN A 473 21.35 1.46 -19.03
CA ASN A 473 20.19 1.05 -19.82
C ASN A 473 20.48 -0.33 -20.41
N GLY A 474 20.01 -1.40 -19.76
CA GLY A 474 20.34 -2.76 -20.16
C GLY A 474 21.85 -3.02 -20.16
N ASN A 475 22.43 -3.24 -21.34
CA ASN A 475 23.86 -3.51 -21.54
C ASN A 475 24.72 -2.25 -21.75
N GLU A 476 24.10 -1.08 -21.82
CA GLU A 476 24.81 0.18 -21.99
C GLU A 476 25.03 0.87 -20.65
N THR A 477 26.25 1.32 -20.41
CA THR A 477 26.61 2.09 -19.22
C THR A 477 27.32 3.37 -19.65
N ARG A 478 26.85 4.49 -19.13
CA ARG A 478 27.43 5.83 -19.31
C ARG A 478 27.94 6.29 -17.96
N THR A 479 29.19 6.72 -17.92
CA THR A 479 29.84 7.21 -16.70
C THR A 479 30.48 8.55 -16.96
N SER A 480 30.14 9.52 -16.11
CA SER A 480 30.73 10.86 -16.06
C SER A 480 31.22 11.11 -14.63
N SER A 481 32.44 11.62 -14.49
CA SER A 481 33.02 11.97 -13.18
C SER A 481 33.84 13.24 -13.31
N VAL A 482 33.67 14.16 -12.37
CA VAL A 482 34.42 15.42 -12.30
C VAL A 482 34.86 15.63 -10.86
N SER A 483 36.11 16.05 -10.67
CA SER A 483 36.63 16.43 -9.35
C SER A 483 37.55 17.64 -9.44
N GLY A 484 37.51 18.45 -8.39
CA GLY A 484 38.19 19.72 -8.28
C GLY A 484 38.82 19.90 -6.91
N SER A 485 40.00 20.50 -6.88
CA SER A 485 40.66 20.86 -5.63
C SER A 485 41.40 22.18 -5.81
N VAL A 486 41.22 23.05 -4.83
CA VAL A 486 41.80 24.40 -4.79
C VAL A 486 42.25 24.74 -3.37
N GLN A 487 43.42 25.35 -3.25
CA GLN A 487 44.00 25.74 -1.97
C GLN A 487 44.68 27.10 -2.10
N ALA A 488 44.61 27.89 -1.03
CA ALA A 488 45.27 29.18 -0.92
C ALA A 488 45.86 29.35 0.48
N THR A 489 47.09 29.85 0.56
CA THR A 489 47.78 30.15 1.82
C THR A 489 48.20 31.62 1.86
N GLY A 490 47.93 32.32 2.96
CA GLY A 490 48.19 33.75 3.12
C GLY A 490 47.44 34.36 4.31
N ASP A 491 47.53 35.69 4.47
CA ASP A 491 46.86 36.41 5.56
C ASP A 491 45.34 36.50 5.31
N SER A 492 44.95 36.62 4.03
CA SER A 492 43.56 36.59 3.58
C SER A 492 43.46 35.79 2.28
N THR A 493 42.57 34.81 2.26
CA THR A 493 42.39 33.88 1.13
C THR A 493 40.94 33.77 0.69
N ILE A 494 40.73 33.42 -0.57
CA ILE A 494 39.42 33.09 -1.16
C ILE A 494 39.63 31.89 -2.07
N VAL A 495 38.81 30.84 -1.94
CA VAL A 495 38.83 29.65 -2.78
C VAL A 495 37.42 29.28 -3.22
N LYS A 496 37.28 28.83 -4.47
CA LYS A 496 36.03 28.33 -5.05
C LYS A 496 36.31 27.10 -5.91
N SER A 497 35.61 26.00 -5.65
CA SER A 497 35.61 24.77 -6.45
C SER A 497 34.20 24.44 -6.88
N VAL A 498 34.00 24.14 -8.16
CA VAL A 498 32.72 23.70 -8.72
C VAL A 498 32.94 22.44 -9.54
N SER A 499 32.12 21.43 -9.33
CA SER A 499 32.06 20.22 -10.14
C SER A 499 30.60 19.94 -10.52
N ASP A 500 30.36 19.72 -11.80
CA ASP A 500 29.04 19.49 -12.36
C ASP A 500 29.10 18.40 -13.43
N VAL A 501 28.17 17.45 -13.34
CA VAL A 501 27.94 16.44 -14.36
C VAL A 501 26.44 16.36 -14.64
N SER A 502 26.08 16.23 -15.91
CA SER A 502 24.70 15.94 -16.31
C SER A 502 24.66 15.01 -17.51
N ASP A 503 23.57 14.26 -17.61
CA ASP A 503 23.22 13.50 -18.79
C ASP A 503 21.71 13.62 -19.02
N ASN A 504 21.36 14.30 -20.11
CA ASN A 504 19.99 14.48 -20.53
C ASN A 504 19.78 13.85 -21.90
N ASN A 505 19.03 12.74 -21.93
CA ASN A 505 18.68 12.01 -23.15
C ASN A 505 19.90 11.63 -24.01
N GLY A 506 21.01 11.24 -23.37
CA GLY A 506 22.23 10.81 -24.08
C GLY A 506 23.27 11.90 -24.25
N VAL A 507 22.96 13.16 -23.91
CA VAL A 507 23.90 14.28 -23.99
C VAL A 507 24.59 14.46 -22.63
N GLN A 508 25.85 14.02 -22.54
CA GLN A 508 26.68 14.13 -21.35
C GLN A 508 27.41 15.48 -21.30
N THR A 509 27.21 16.27 -20.24
CA THR A 509 27.92 17.53 -19.98
C THR A 509 28.73 17.40 -18.69
N MET A 510 29.93 17.99 -18.69
CA MET A 510 30.82 18.05 -17.54
C MET A 510 31.39 19.45 -17.43
N SER A 511 31.29 20.08 -16.26
CA SER A 511 31.88 21.39 -15.98
C SER A 511 32.71 21.33 -14.70
N ASN A 512 33.87 21.98 -14.73
CA ASN A 512 34.78 22.05 -13.59
C ASN A 512 35.41 23.45 -13.54
N PHE A 513 35.26 24.13 -12.41
CA PHE A 513 35.78 25.49 -12.22
C PHE A 513 36.51 25.60 -10.89
N GLN A 514 37.72 26.15 -10.93
CA GLN A 514 38.60 26.28 -9.76
C GLN A 514 39.17 27.69 -9.71
N HIS A 515 39.11 28.33 -8.55
CA HIS A 515 39.57 29.69 -8.35
C HIS A 515 40.18 29.88 -6.97
N ALA A 516 41.38 30.43 -6.90
CA ALA A 516 42.07 30.78 -5.65
C ALA A 516 42.63 32.19 -5.73
N VAL A 517 42.48 32.94 -4.64
CA VAL A 517 43.13 34.22 -4.39
C VAL A 517 43.81 34.15 -3.03
N SER A 518 45.04 34.65 -2.96
CA SER A 518 45.76 34.84 -1.71
C SER A 518 46.40 36.22 -1.66
N SER A 519 46.35 36.84 -0.49
CA SER A 519 47.06 38.08 -0.17
C SER A 519 47.75 37.93 1.18
N SER A 520 49.01 38.34 1.25
CA SER A 520 49.79 38.38 2.50
C SER A 520 50.82 39.49 2.43
N LYS A 521 51.22 40.02 3.60
CA LYS A 521 52.40 40.90 3.70
C LYS A 521 53.73 40.12 3.54
N GLY A 522 53.69 38.78 3.63
CA GLY A 522 54.81 37.86 3.47
C GLY A 522 54.65 36.95 2.24
N SER A 523 54.80 35.62 2.42
CA SER A 523 54.64 34.63 1.35
C SER A 523 53.17 34.25 1.15
N SER A 524 52.68 34.35 -0.09
CA SER A 524 51.34 33.91 -0.51
C SER A 524 51.43 32.84 -1.61
N SER A 525 50.59 31.80 -1.55
CA SER A 525 50.45 30.83 -2.64
C SER A 525 48.98 30.52 -2.93
N ALA A 526 48.69 30.22 -4.19
CA ALA A 526 47.37 29.82 -4.68
C ALA A 526 47.57 28.70 -5.71
N SER A 527 46.81 27.60 -5.58
CA SER A 527 46.88 26.46 -6.48
C SER A 527 45.48 25.95 -6.78
N ALA A 528 45.20 25.67 -8.05
CA ALA A 528 43.93 25.16 -8.54
C ALA A 528 44.19 23.97 -9.48
N SER A 529 43.40 22.90 -9.32
CA SER A 529 43.52 21.68 -10.14
C SER A 529 42.14 21.11 -10.48
N ASN A 530 41.96 20.67 -11.72
CA ASN A 530 40.72 20.04 -12.19
C ASN A 530 41.01 18.71 -12.88
N SER A 531 40.05 17.78 -12.79
CA SER A 531 40.08 16.49 -13.47
C SER A 531 38.66 16.10 -13.90
N GLY A 532 38.54 15.41 -15.04
CA GLY A 532 37.27 14.92 -15.56
C GLY A 532 37.45 13.63 -16.37
N TRP A 533 36.50 12.72 -16.24
CA TRP A 533 36.49 11.44 -16.94
C TRP A 533 35.13 11.24 -17.63
N LEU A 534 35.16 10.99 -18.95
CA LEU A 534 34.00 10.51 -19.73
C LEU A 534 34.28 9.12 -20.31
N LYS A 535 33.46 8.12 -19.97
CA LYS A 535 33.58 6.75 -20.54
C LYS A 535 32.37 6.40 -21.38
N ARG A 536 32.58 6.09 -22.68
CA ARG A 536 31.61 5.41 -23.55
C ARG A 536 32.11 4.02 -23.90
N ARG A 537 31.21 3.03 -24.03
CA ARG A 537 31.57 1.66 -24.45
C ARG A 537 32.12 1.68 -25.89
N LYS A 538 33.18 0.91 -26.13
CA LYS A 538 33.78 0.71 -27.47
C LYS A 538 32.69 0.11 -28.38
N ARG A 539 32.35 0.78 -29.49
CA ARG A 539 31.50 0.17 -30.53
C ARG A 539 32.16 -1.14 -30.93
N ALA A 540 31.42 -2.26 -30.93
CA ALA A 540 31.91 -3.47 -31.59
C ALA A 540 32.31 -3.07 -33.01
N SER A 541 33.56 -3.32 -33.39
CA SER A 541 34.00 -3.08 -34.75
C SER A 541 33.10 -3.88 -35.68
N LEU A 542 32.40 -3.21 -36.59
CA LEU A 542 31.87 -3.85 -37.78
C LEU A 542 33.08 -4.39 -38.57
N GLY A 543 33.41 -5.66 -38.34
CA GLY A 543 34.34 -6.46 -39.13
C GLY A 543 33.84 -7.90 -39.04
N VAL A 544 33.56 -8.64 -40.11
CA VAL A 544 33.83 -8.46 -41.53
C VAL A 544 32.67 -9.14 -42.26
N LEU A 545 32.01 -8.44 -43.19
CA LEU A 545 30.98 -9.00 -44.07
C LEU A 545 31.59 -9.21 -45.45
N PHE A 546 32.60 -10.10 -45.54
CA PHE A 546 33.15 -10.65 -46.78
C PHE A 546 33.82 -11.99 -46.45
N ASP A 547 33.06 -13.08 -46.59
CA ASP A 547 33.46 -14.27 -47.35
C ASP A 547 32.44 -15.40 -47.16
N ARG A 548 31.50 -15.46 -48.11
CA ARG A 548 31.02 -16.70 -48.73
C ARG A 548 30.09 -16.34 -49.89
N ILE A 549 30.72 -16.09 -51.03
CA ILE A 549 30.17 -16.47 -52.33
C ILE A 549 31.19 -17.45 -52.93
N VAL A 550 30.64 -18.55 -53.45
CA VAL A 550 31.23 -19.82 -53.94
C VAL A 550 31.38 -20.90 -52.87
#